data_AF-A0A1Q9Q1C8-F1
#
_entry.id   AF-A0A1Q9Q1C8-F1
#
_cell.length_a   1.000
_cell.length_b   1.000
_cell.length_c   1.000
_cell.angle_alpha   90.00
_cell.angle_beta   90.00
_cell.angle_gamma   90.00
#
_symmetry.space_group_name_H-M   'P 1'
#
loop_
_entity.id
_entity.type
_entity.pdbx_description
1 polymer ?
#
loop_
_entity_poly.entity_id
_entity_poly.type
_entity_poly.pdbx_seq_one_letter_code
_entity_poly.pdbx_strand_id
1 'polypeptide(L)'
;MTNETVIEELNTLLRGTYMGIRSLEHYIQEVDNADLKKQLQSMQQEVKENAQKIAERIQNLGGVPADSEGFSGSMHSYMHKIMLPDDQTSMIEDAIKGMNNYGVEYSEELVKGDLDPESRKIAEEVIDTSRRHVEQLKHILH
;
A
#
# COMPACT_ATOMS: atom_id res chain seq x y z
N MET A 1 -13.54 -2.77 -19.93
CA MET A 1 -12.11 -2.39 -20.08
C MET A 1 -11.39 -3.35 -21.01
N THR A 2 -10.27 -2.92 -21.61
CA THR A 2 -9.29 -3.84 -22.22
C THR A 2 -8.32 -4.33 -21.13
N ASN A 3 -7.59 -5.42 -21.40
CA ASN A 3 -6.54 -5.88 -20.49
C ASN A 3 -5.49 -4.79 -20.22
N GLU A 4 -5.19 -3.94 -21.20
CA GLU A 4 -4.25 -2.82 -21.04
C GLU A 4 -4.70 -1.84 -19.95
N THR A 5 -5.97 -1.44 -19.94
CA THR A 5 -6.50 -0.57 -18.88
C THR A 5 -6.44 -1.24 -17.51
N VAL A 6 -6.81 -2.53 -17.42
CA VAL A 6 -6.74 -3.28 -16.15
C VAL A 6 -5.29 -3.37 -15.65
N ILE A 7 -4.34 -3.62 -16.55
CA ILE A 7 -2.91 -3.66 -16.23
C ILE A 7 -2.43 -2.30 -15.70
N GLU A 8 -2.84 -1.18 -16.30
CA GLU A 8 -2.47 0.16 -15.86
C GLU A 8 -3.00 0.49 -14.45
N GLU A 9 -4.26 0.15 -14.19
CA GLU A 9 -4.90 0.34 -12.88
C GLU A 9 -4.21 -0.52 -11.80
N LEU A 10 -3.98 -1.81 -12.09
CA LEU A 10 -3.28 -2.71 -11.17
C LEU A 10 -1.83 -2.25 -10.92
N ASN A 11 -1.14 -1.72 -11.93
CA ASN A 11 0.21 -1.17 -11.76
C ASN A 11 0.22 0.06 -10.85
N THR A 12 -0.82 0.88 -10.91
CA THR A 12 -0.96 2.03 -10.02
C THR A 12 -1.24 1.59 -8.58
N LEU A 13 -2.09 0.58 -8.40
CA LEU A 13 -2.34 -0.05 -7.10
C LEU A 13 -1.07 -0.69 -6.52
N LEU A 14 -0.29 -1.40 -7.35
CA LEU A 14 0.98 -2.01 -6.97
C LEU A 14 1.99 -0.96 -6.48
N ARG A 15 2.08 0.17 -7.17
CA ARG A 15 2.92 1.30 -6.78
C ARG A 15 2.55 1.86 -5.40
N GLY A 16 1.26 2.09 -5.15
CA GLY A 16 0.77 2.50 -3.82
C GLY A 16 1.08 1.48 -2.74
N THR A 17 1.00 0.19 -3.07
CA THR A 17 1.32 -0.92 -2.15
C THR A 17 2.81 -0.92 -1.78
N TYR A 18 3.72 -0.73 -2.74
CA TYR A 18 5.16 -0.57 -2.45
C TYR A 18 5.48 0.65 -1.60
N MET A 19 4.76 1.76 -1.78
CA MET A 19 4.91 2.93 -0.92
C MET A 19 4.52 2.58 0.53
N GLY A 20 3.40 1.88 0.73
CA GLY A 20 2.99 1.41 2.06
C GLY A 20 4.04 0.52 2.73
N ILE A 21 4.66 -0.39 1.97
CA ILE A 21 5.77 -1.24 2.46
C ILE A 21 6.93 -0.38 2.96
N ARG A 22 7.36 0.62 2.18
CA ARG A 22 8.48 1.51 2.54
C ARG A 22 8.18 2.36 3.78
N SER A 23 6.97 2.88 3.89
CA SER A 23 6.55 3.61 5.09
C SER A 23 6.63 2.71 6.33
N LEU A 24 6.11 1.48 6.24
CA LEU A 24 6.21 0.50 7.33
C LEU A 24 7.67 0.14 7.65
N GLU A 25 8.54 -0.03 6.64
CA GLU A 25 9.98 -0.27 6.82
C GLU A 25 10.64 0.86 7.62
N HIS A 26 10.32 2.11 7.28
CA HIS A 26 10.83 3.27 8.00
C HIS A 26 10.39 3.27 9.47
N TYR A 27 9.10 3.06 9.75
CA TYR A 27 8.59 3.02 11.14
C TYR A 27 9.18 1.87 11.96
N ILE A 28 9.39 0.71 11.35
CA ILE A 28 10.03 -0.42 12.00
C ILE A 28 11.46 -0.07 12.42
N GLN A 29 12.19 0.77 11.68
CA GLN A 29 13.53 1.18 12.09
C GLN A 29 13.50 2.13 13.29
N GLU A 30 12.57 3.09 13.31
CA GLU A 30 12.53 4.15 14.33
C GLU A 30 11.85 3.75 15.64
N VAL A 31 11.03 2.69 15.65
CA VAL A 31 10.29 2.31 16.87
C VAL A 31 11.14 1.50 17.87
N ASP A 32 11.18 1.96 19.13
CA ASP A 32 11.89 1.27 20.23
C ASP A 32 11.05 0.17 20.88
N ASN A 33 9.72 0.31 20.91
CA ASN A 33 8.83 -0.66 21.52
C ASN A 33 8.79 -1.97 20.71
N ALA A 34 9.23 -3.08 21.33
CA ALA A 34 9.35 -4.38 20.69
C ALA A 34 8.01 -4.99 20.24
N ASP A 35 6.94 -4.79 21.02
CA ASP A 35 5.61 -5.31 20.67
C ASP A 35 5.02 -4.55 19.49
N LEU A 36 5.20 -3.23 19.45
CA LEU A 36 4.79 -2.38 18.33
C LEU A 36 5.61 -2.71 17.07
N LYS A 37 6.93 -2.88 17.20
CA LYS A 37 7.81 -3.33 16.11
C LYS A 37 7.30 -4.64 15.49
N LYS A 38 6.91 -5.61 16.32
CA LYS A 38 6.36 -6.89 15.86
C LYS A 38 5.03 -6.73 15.12
N GLN A 39 4.15 -5.84 15.59
CA GLN A 39 2.88 -5.55 14.91
C GLN A 39 3.11 -4.91 13.55
N LEU A 40 3.99 -3.90 13.46
CA LEU A 40 4.33 -3.25 12.19
C LEU A 40 4.98 -4.23 11.19
N GLN A 41 5.84 -5.14 11.67
CA GLN A 41 6.41 -6.20 10.84
C GLN A 41 5.33 -7.15 10.29
N SER A 42 4.32 -7.49 11.11
CA SER A 42 3.18 -8.29 10.66
C SER A 42 2.37 -7.57 9.58
N MET A 43 2.09 -6.28 9.77
CA MET A 43 1.40 -5.46 8.76
C MET A 43 2.20 -5.41 7.46
N GLN A 44 3.51 -5.18 7.53
CA GLN A 44 4.39 -5.12 6.37
C GLN A 44 4.35 -6.43 5.57
N GLN A 45 4.36 -7.58 6.25
CA GLN A 45 4.30 -8.87 5.60
C GLN A 45 3.00 -9.07 4.81
N GLU A 46 1.87 -8.68 5.38
CA GLU A 46 0.56 -8.73 4.68
C GLU A 46 0.52 -7.80 3.46
N VAL A 47 1.10 -6.58 3.57
CA VAL A 47 1.19 -5.66 2.42
C VAL A 47 2.13 -6.22 1.33
N LYS A 48 3.23 -6.90 1.70
CA LYS A 48 4.12 -7.60 0.76
C LYS A 48 3.40 -8.73 0.02
N GLU A 49 2.55 -9.50 0.70
CA GLU A 49 1.73 -10.54 0.09
C GLU A 49 0.72 -9.96 -0.91
N ASN A 50 0.09 -8.83 -0.58
CA ASN A 50 -0.79 -8.12 -1.51
C ASN A 50 -0.03 -7.64 -2.77
N ALA A 51 1.18 -7.07 -2.60
CA ALA A 51 2.01 -6.66 -3.74
C ALA A 51 2.33 -7.84 -4.68
N GLN A 52 2.61 -9.02 -4.11
CA GLN A 52 2.86 -10.25 -4.88
C GLN A 52 1.64 -10.66 -5.70
N LYS A 53 0.45 -10.68 -5.08
CA LYS A 53 -0.82 -11.03 -5.78
C LYS A 53 -1.11 -10.07 -6.94
N ILE A 54 -0.92 -8.76 -6.72
CA ILE A 54 -1.14 -7.76 -7.75
C ILE A 54 -0.14 -7.94 -8.90
N ALA A 55 1.15 -8.15 -8.59
CA ALA A 55 2.18 -8.37 -9.60
C ALA A 55 1.92 -9.64 -10.43
N GLU A 56 1.55 -10.75 -9.79
CA GLU A 56 1.17 -11.99 -10.46
C GLU A 56 -0.04 -11.76 -11.38
N ARG A 57 -1.06 -11.03 -10.92
CA ARG A 57 -2.22 -10.71 -11.75
C ARG A 57 -1.86 -9.92 -13.00
N ILE A 58 -1.00 -8.91 -12.86
CA ILE A 58 -0.50 -8.12 -14.00
C ILE A 58 0.20 -9.03 -15.01
N GLN A 59 1.04 -9.96 -14.56
CA GLN A 59 1.74 -10.91 -15.44
C GLN A 59 0.75 -11.86 -16.15
N ASN A 60 -0.26 -12.36 -15.43
CA ASN A 60 -1.29 -13.23 -16.00
C ASN A 60 -2.12 -12.53 -17.09
N LEU A 61 -2.26 -11.21 -17.02
CA LEU A 61 -2.90 -10.39 -18.05
C LEU A 61 -1.97 -10.05 -19.23
N GLY A 62 -0.69 -10.44 -19.17
CA GLY A 62 0.33 -10.17 -20.18
C GLY A 62 1.08 -8.84 -19.98
N GLY A 63 0.91 -8.19 -18.83
CA GLY A 63 1.57 -6.94 -18.48
C GLY A 63 2.91 -7.12 -17.78
N VAL A 64 3.65 -6.02 -17.64
CA VAL A 64 4.87 -5.94 -16.82
C VAL A 64 4.53 -5.26 -15.49
N PRO A 65 4.73 -5.92 -14.34
CA PRO A 65 4.51 -5.29 -13.04
C PRO A 65 5.48 -4.14 -12.81
N ALA A 66 4.99 -3.07 -12.18
CA ALA A 66 5.79 -1.99 -11.67
C ALA A 66 6.82 -2.57 -10.68
N ASP A 67 8.05 -2.11 -10.79
CA ASP A 67 9.13 -2.46 -9.89
C ASP A 67 9.08 -1.60 -8.63
N SER A 68 9.72 -2.09 -7.57
CA SER A 68 9.87 -1.31 -6.36
C SER A 68 10.81 -0.10 -6.55
N GLU A 69 11.70 -0.11 -7.56
CA GLU A 69 12.75 0.89 -7.76
C GLU A 69 12.41 1.99 -8.78
N GLY A 70 11.51 1.73 -9.74
CA GLY A 70 11.13 2.66 -10.81
C GLY A 70 9.99 3.60 -10.42
N PHE A 71 10.29 4.60 -9.59
CA PHE A 71 9.31 5.61 -9.20
C PHE A 71 9.65 6.99 -9.78
N SER A 72 8.81 7.47 -10.70
CA SER A 72 8.89 8.82 -11.27
C SER A 72 8.64 9.92 -10.21
N GLY A 73 9.15 11.12 -10.48
CA GLY A 73 9.40 12.18 -9.48
C GLY A 73 8.22 12.68 -8.64
N SER A 74 6.95 12.39 -8.98
CA SER A 74 5.80 12.77 -8.14
C SER A 74 5.72 11.96 -6.85
N MET A 75 6.08 10.67 -6.88
CA MET A 75 6.12 9.82 -5.68
C MET A 75 7.36 10.04 -4.83
N HIS A 76 8.48 10.47 -5.44
CA HIS A 76 9.67 10.89 -4.70
C HIS A 76 9.36 12.06 -3.73
N SER A 77 8.55 13.01 -4.19
CA SER A 77 8.11 14.15 -3.37
C SER A 77 7.19 13.74 -2.21
N TYR A 78 6.34 12.73 -2.40
CA TYR A 78 5.50 12.16 -1.33
C TYR A 78 6.32 11.37 -0.31
N MET A 79 7.27 10.53 -0.78
CA MET A 79 8.20 9.79 0.08
C MET A 79 9.09 10.71 0.92
N HIS A 80 9.62 11.78 0.32
CA HIS A 80 10.40 12.77 1.06
C HIS A 80 9.59 13.43 2.18
N LYS A 81 8.27 13.56 2.00
CA LYS A 81 7.38 14.14 3.02
C LYS A 81 7.10 13.18 4.18
N ILE A 82 7.04 11.87 3.91
CA ILE A 82 6.86 10.81 4.92
C ILE A 82 8.16 10.51 5.69
N MET A 83 9.33 10.78 5.10
CA MET A 83 10.64 10.56 5.75
C MET A 83 11.10 11.70 6.68
N LEU A 84 10.32 12.78 6.81
CA LEU A 84 10.62 13.95 7.63
C LEU A 84 9.91 14.09 9.01
N PRO A 85 9.09 13.15 9.52
CA PRO A 85 8.50 13.34 10.85
C PRO A 85 9.57 13.33 11.96
N ASP A 86 9.57 14.37 12.80
CA ASP A 86 10.45 14.48 13.98
C ASP A 86 9.92 13.70 15.22
N ASP A 87 8.73 13.09 15.16
CA ASP A 87 8.12 12.33 16.27
C ASP A 87 7.26 11.14 15.80
N GLN A 88 7.25 10.07 16.61
CA GLN A 88 6.55 8.80 16.39
C GLN A 88 5.03 8.96 16.10
N THR A 89 4.39 9.99 16.66
CA THR A 89 2.96 10.25 16.44
C THR A 89 2.71 10.67 14.99
N SER A 90 3.48 11.63 14.49
CA SER A 90 3.36 12.13 13.11
C SER A 90 3.71 11.07 12.08
N MET A 91 4.66 10.19 12.42
CA MET A 91 4.95 8.99 11.63
C MET A 91 3.71 8.10 11.46
N ILE A 92 3.03 7.74 12.54
CA ILE A 92 1.85 6.86 12.47
C ILE A 92 0.68 7.56 11.73
N GLU A 93 0.51 8.87 11.93
CA GLU A 93 -0.51 9.65 11.19
C GLU A 93 -0.24 9.64 9.67
N ASP A 94 1.01 9.79 9.25
CA ASP A 94 1.39 9.70 7.84
C ASP A 94 1.17 8.29 7.27
N ALA A 95 1.41 7.25 8.06
CA ALA A 95 1.12 5.86 7.70
C ALA A 95 -0.38 5.67 7.40
N ILE A 96 -1.22 6.14 8.33
CA ILE A 96 -2.68 6.07 8.23
C ILE A 96 -3.15 6.82 6.98
N LYS A 97 -2.58 8.02 6.73
CA LYS A 97 -2.91 8.82 5.55
C LYS A 97 -2.53 8.12 4.25
N GLY A 98 -1.35 7.50 4.18
CA GLY A 98 -0.93 6.71 3.02
C GLY A 98 -1.85 5.53 2.76
N MET A 99 -2.22 4.77 3.80
CA MET A 99 -3.14 3.64 3.71
C MET A 99 -4.56 4.06 3.30
N ASN A 100 -5.08 5.17 3.84
CA ASN A 100 -6.39 5.68 3.44
C ASN A 100 -6.39 6.12 1.96
N ASN A 101 -5.39 6.88 1.53
CA ASN A 101 -5.38 7.40 0.16
C ASN A 101 -5.17 6.31 -0.89
N TYR A 102 -4.14 5.47 -0.72
CA TYR A 102 -3.74 4.49 -1.75
C TYR A 102 -4.32 3.10 -1.53
N GLY A 103 -4.49 2.68 -0.28
CA GLY A 103 -5.00 1.36 0.07
C GLY A 103 -6.53 1.29 0.05
N VAL A 104 -7.21 2.39 0.41
CA VAL A 104 -8.68 2.46 0.51
C VAL A 104 -9.29 3.28 -0.62
N GLU A 105 -9.12 4.61 -0.63
CA GLU A 105 -9.80 5.49 -1.58
C GLU A 105 -9.52 5.13 -3.04
N TYR A 106 -8.24 5.02 -3.42
CA TYR A 106 -7.88 4.67 -4.79
C TYR A 106 -8.38 3.28 -5.19
N SER A 107 -8.19 2.28 -4.32
CA SER A 107 -8.67 0.92 -4.55
C SER A 107 -10.20 0.85 -4.68
N GLU A 108 -10.95 1.65 -3.91
CA GLU A 108 -12.41 1.73 -4.01
C GLU A 108 -12.86 2.32 -5.36
N GLU A 109 -12.19 3.37 -5.83
CA GLU A 109 -12.45 3.92 -7.17
C GLU A 109 -12.13 2.88 -8.26
N LEU A 110 -11.06 2.12 -8.08
CA LEU A 110 -10.65 1.05 -8.97
C LEU A 110 -11.70 -0.09 -9.01
N VAL A 111 -12.25 -0.50 -7.85
CA VAL A 111 -13.34 -1.50 -7.76
C VAL A 111 -14.66 -0.98 -8.34
N LYS A 112 -14.96 0.33 -8.26
CA LYS A 112 -16.14 0.92 -8.92
C LYS A 112 -16.06 0.86 -10.45
N GLY A 113 -14.85 0.72 -11.01
CA GLY A 113 -14.63 0.51 -12.43
C GLY A 113 -15.04 -0.88 -12.95
N ASP A 114 -14.94 -1.04 -14.26
CA ASP A 114 -15.09 -2.30 -15.01
C ASP A 114 -13.86 -3.23 -14.90
N LEU A 115 -13.39 -3.50 -13.68
CA LEU A 115 -12.44 -4.59 -13.47
C LEU A 115 -13.09 -5.93 -13.74
N ASP A 116 -12.30 -6.85 -14.30
CA ASP A 116 -12.67 -8.26 -14.32
C ASP A 116 -12.79 -8.82 -12.89
N PRO A 117 -13.54 -9.92 -12.68
CA PRO A 117 -13.84 -10.44 -11.34
C PRO A 117 -12.62 -10.79 -10.49
N GLU A 118 -11.52 -11.24 -11.11
CA GLU A 118 -10.33 -11.66 -10.37
C GLU A 118 -9.51 -10.44 -9.93
N SER A 119 -9.33 -9.47 -10.82
CA SER A 119 -8.68 -8.20 -10.48
C SER A 119 -9.46 -7.42 -9.42
N ARG A 120 -10.80 -7.48 -9.48
CA ARG A 120 -11.70 -6.89 -8.47
C ARG A 120 -11.48 -7.50 -7.10
N LYS A 121 -11.45 -8.83 -7.03
CA LYS A 121 -11.21 -9.55 -5.79
C LYS A 121 -9.86 -9.17 -5.15
N ILE A 122 -8.81 -9.04 -5.95
CA ILE A 122 -7.49 -8.63 -5.44
C ILE A 122 -7.53 -7.20 -4.89
N ALA A 123 -8.19 -6.27 -5.58
CA ALA A 123 -8.35 -4.90 -5.09
C ALA A 123 -9.17 -4.84 -3.79
N GLU A 124 -10.24 -5.64 -3.67
CA GLU A 124 -11.03 -5.77 -2.44
C GLU A 124 -10.20 -6.31 -1.27
N GLU A 125 -9.35 -7.33 -1.49
CA GLU A 125 -8.43 -7.85 -0.48
C GLU A 125 -7.43 -6.77 0.02
N VAL A 126 -6.97 -5.88 -0.88
CA VAL A 126 -6.11 -4.75 -0.53
C VAL A 126 -6.87 -3.72 0.32
N ILE A 127 -8.12 -3.41 -0.02
CA ILE A 127 -8.98 -2.49 0.75
C ILE A 127 -9.18 -3.02 2.17
N ASP A 128 -9.55 -4.30 2.30
CA ASP A 128 -9.84 -4.90 3.59
C ASP A 128 -8.60 -4.98 4.49
N THR A 129 -7.45 -5.29 3.90
CA THR A 129 -6.15 -5.25 4.60
C THR A 129 -5.85 -3.84 5.09
N SER A 130 -5.98 -2.84 4.21
CA SER A 130 -5.68 -1.44 4.52
C SER A 130 -6.58 -0.88 5.62
N ARG A 131 -7.89 -1.14 5.54
CA ARG A 131 -8.87 -0.72 6.57
C ARG A 131 -8.53 -1.33 7.94
N ARG A 132 -8.20 -2.63 7.98
CA ARG A 132 -7.81 -3.30 9.23
C ARG A 132 -6.54 -2.69 9.82
N HIS A 133 -5.52 -2.42 9.00
CA HIS A 133 -4.28 -1.78 9.47
C HIS A 133 -4.52 -0.37 9.99
N VAL A 134 -5.36 0.42 9.31
CA VAL A 134 -5.73 1.76 9.77
C VAL A 134 -6.36 1.72 11.17
N GLU A 135 -7.28 0.79 11.43
CA GLU A 135 -7.90 0.66 12.75
C GLU A 135 -6.89 0.20 13.82
N GLN A 136 -5.96 -0.71 13.47
CA GLN A 136 -4.88 -1.11 14.38
C GLN A 136 -3.95 0.05 14.72
N LEU A 137 -3.57 0.87 13.74
CA LEU A 137 -2.71 2.04 13.94
C LEU A 137 -3.41 3.14 14.75
N LYS A 138 -4.71 3.35 14.56
CA LYS A 138 -5.49 4.28 15.41
C LYS A 138 -5.50 3.84 16.87
N HIS A 139 -5.60 2.54 17.16
CA HIS A 139 -5.51 2.03 18.52
C HIS A 139 -4.12 2.20 19.15
N ILE A 140 -3.07 2.37 18.35
CA ILE A 140 -1.71 2.63 18.84
C ILE A 140 -1.51 4.12 19.20
N LEU A 141 -2.25 5.03 18.54
CA LEU A 141 -2.22 6.48 18.81
C LEU A 141 -3.02 6.90 20.06
N HIS A 142 -3.91 6.03 20.56
CA HIS A 142 -4.81 6.29 21.69
C HIS A 142 -4.35 5.59 22.97
#